data_AF-X0YCK8-F1
#
_entry.id   AF-X0YCK8-F1
#
_cell.length_a   1.000
_cell.length_b   1.000
_cell.length_c   1.000
_cell.angle_alpha   90.00
_cell.angle_beta   90.00
_cell.angle_gamma   90.00
#
_symmetry.space_group_name_H-M   'P 1'
#
loop_
_entity.id
_entity.type
_entity.pdbx_description
1 polymer ?
#
loop_
_entity_poly.entity_id
_entity_poly.type
_entity_poly.pdbx_seq_one_letter_code
_entity_poly.pdbx_strand_id
1 'polypeptide(L)'
;VPPEDAEIGSRALVASDLWGVESHGAPRLHLYAHSLHLRGINPAPNIEVVRDKGISAVLDGDNGWGMVLGTKAMNLAIEKARTHGLGLVALSRTNHFGMSGYYASLTLEYDLVGFAATNTPPTMVPTYARIPGIGTNPFAVAIPAGDEPPFLLDMSCTAVALGKLQIAQRRGKPMPSGWSNDPSGEGFTHDLDEALAAFRLAPLGGMTETGGHKGYGLSVV
;
A
#
# COMPACT_ATOMS: atom_id res chain seq x y z
N VAL A 1 4.07 21.08 6.33
CA VAL A 1 4.82 19.85 6.66
C VAL A 1 6.21 20.29 7.10
N PRO A 2 6.71 19.86 8.26
CA PRO A 2 8.09 20.12 8.69
C PRO A 2 9.11 19.72 7.61
N PRO A 3 10.25 20.43 7.47
CA PRO A 3 11.23 20.12 6.43
C PRO A 3 11.74 18.67 6.45
N GLU A 4 12.00 18.11 7.63
CA GLU A 4 12.44 16.72 7.80
C GLU A 4 11.38 15.71 7.29
N ASP A 5 10.12 15.93 7.65
CA ASP A 5 9.01 15.09 7.20
C ASP A 5 8.77 15.24 5.68
N ALA A 6 8.99 16.43 5.13
CA ALA A 6 8.93 16.65 3.68
C ALA A 6 10.04 15.88 2.95
N GLU A 7 11.25 15.84 3.50
CA GLU A 7 12.36 15.07 2.96
C GLU A 7 12.02 13.56 2.97
N ILE A 8 11.57 13.03 4.11
CA ILE A 8 11.15 11.62 4.23
C ILE A 8 10.09 11.27 3.20
N GLY A 9 9.03 12.08 3.10
CA GLY A 9 7.94 11.84 2.14
C GLY A 9 8.41 11.91 0.69
N SER A 10 9.29 12.87 0.36
CA SER A 10 9.84 13.03 -0.98
C SER A 10 10.71 11.84 -1.40
N ARG A 11 11.49 11.25 -0.48
CA ARG A 11 12.30 10.06 -0.76
C ARG A 11 11.45 8.86 -1.15
N ALA A 12 10.35 8.61 -0.42
CA ALA A 12 9.41 7.53 -0.73
C ALA A 12 8.72 7.73 -2.10
N LEU A 13 8.34 8.97 -2.42
CA LEU A 13 7.77 9.34 -3.72
C LEU A 13 8.75 9.09 -4.87
N VAL A 14 9.96 9.61 -4.74
CA VAL A 14 11.00 9.49 -5.78
C VAL A 14 11.41 8.04 -5.96
N ALA A 15 11.54 7.27 -4.87
CA ALA A 15 11.81 5.83 -4.96
C ALA A 15 10.75 5.09 -5.78
N SER A 16 9.47 5.44 -5.61
CA SER A 16 8.38 4.83 -6.39
C SER A 16 8.54 5.09 -7.89
N ASP A 17 8.92 6.30 -8.30
CA ASP A 17 9.19 6.60 -9.71
C ASP A 17 10.45 5.87 -10.23
N LEU A 18 11.54 5.87 -9.45
CA LEU A 18 12.79 5.19 -9.82
C LEU A 18 12.61 3.68 -10.01
N TRP A 19 11.70 3.06 -9.27
CA TRP A 19 11.41 1.63 -9.35
C TRP A 19 10.32 1.29 -10.37
N GLY A 20 9.82 2.29 -11.11
CA GLY A 20 8.80 2.09 -12.14
C GLY A 20 7.39 1.87 -11.60
N VAL A 21 7.13 2.18 -10.32
CA VAL A 21 5.80 2.14 -9.71
C VAL A 21 5.09 3.48 -9.92
N GLU A 22 4.80 3.78 -11.19
CA GLU A 22 4.25 5.07 -11.66
C GLU A 22 2.96 5.50 -10.94
N SER A 23 2.18 4.55 -10.41
CA SER A 23 0.94 4.82 -9.70
C SER A 23 1.15 5.42 -8.30
N HIS A 24 2.37 5.37 -7.76
CA HIS A 24 2.68 5.77 -6.37
C HIS A 24 3.78 6.83 -6.24
N GLY A 25 4.37 7.30 -7.35
CA GLY A 25 5.39 8.36 -7.35
C GLY A 25 4.86 9.78 -7.51
N ALA A 26 5.66 10.67 -8.09
CA ALA A 26 5.41 12.10 -8.23
C ALA A 26 4.02 12.49 -8.79
N PRO A 27 3.41 11.73 -9.71
CA PRO A 27 2.04 12.02 -10.15
C PRO A 27 1.01 12.06 -9.03
N ARG A 28 1.27 11.49 -7.84
CA ARG A 28 0.38 11.59 -6.67
C ARG A 28 0.57 12.83 -5.81
N LEU A 29 1.62 13.61 -6.03
CA LEU A 29 1.93 14.79 -5.20
C LEU A 29 0.75 15.77 -5.12
N HIS A 30 0.03 15.98 -6.23
CA HIS A 30 -1.16 16.83 -6.24
C HIS A 30 -2.28 16.34 -5.31
N LEU A 31 -2.46 15.02 -5.16
CA LEU A 31 -3.45 14.45 -4.23
C LEU A 31 -3.05 14.69 -2.78
N TYR A 32 -1.76 14.56 -2.45
CA TYR A 32 -1.26 14.87 -1.11
C TYR A 32 -1.38 16.35 -0.80
N ALA A 33 -0.99 17.23 -1.73
CA ALA A 33 -1.12 18.68 -1.58
C ALA A 33 -2.59 19.09 -1.39
N HIS A 34 -3.50 18.51 -2.17
CA HIS A 34 -4.93 18.74 -2.04
C HIS A 34 -5.48 18.25 -0.69
N SER A 35 -5.10 17.05 -0.25
CA SER A 35 -5.52 16.51 1.06
C SER A 35 -4.98 17.36 2.22
N LEU A 36 -3.74 17.84 2.14
CA LEU A 36 -3.16 18.78 3.11
C LEU A 36 -3.95 20.10 3.15
N HIS A 37 -4.32 20.63 1.99
CA HIS A 37 -5.14 21.84 1.89
C HIS A 37 -6.52 21.66 2.53
N LEU A 38 -7.16 20.51 2.29
CA LEU A 38 -8.44 20.14 2.88
C LEU A 38 -8.35 19.66 4.33
N ARG A 39 -7.15 19.66 4.94
CA ARG A 39 -6.89 19.15 6.30
C ARG A 39 -7.23 17.66 6.47
N GLY A 40 -7.24 16.90 5.37
CA GLY A 40 -7.36 15.44 5.37
C GLY A 40 -6.09 14.74 5.84
N ILE A 41 -4.94 15.42 5.78
CA ILE A 41 -3.66 14.97 6.35
C ILE A 41 -3.21 16.00 7.39
N ASN A 42 -2.83 15.54 8.58
CA ASN A 42 -2.13 16.37 9.56
C ASN A 42 -0.68 16.61 9.09
N PRO A 43 -0.29 17.86 8.77
CA PRO A 43 1.04 18.15 8.27
C PRO A 43 2.15 18.04 9.32
N ALA A 44 1.82 18.02 10.62
CA ALA A 44 2.76 17.95 11.74
C ALA A 44 2.15 17.08 12.85
N PRO A 45 2.05 15.75 12.62
CA PRO A 45 1.38 14.83 13.53
C PRO A 45 2.14 14.69 14.85
N ASN A 46 1.41 14.63 15.96
CA ASN A 46 1.98 14.23 17.24
C ASN A 46 1.89 12.70 17.37
N ILE A 47 2.95 11.99 16.98
CA ILE A 47 2.97 10.52 16.98
C ILE A 47 3.02 10.01 18.42
N GLU A 48 1.99 9.28 18.83
CA GLU A 48 1.90 8.70 20.18
C GLU A 48 2.32 7.23 20.18
N VAL A 49 3.15 6.86 21.15
CA VAL A 49 3.46 5.46 21.44
C VAL A 49 2.40 4.93 22.40
N VAL A 50 1.37 4.29 21.86
CA VAL A 50 0.26 3.71 22.64
C VAL A 50 0.74 2.52 23.49
N ARG A 51 1.69 1.74 22.95
CA ARG A 51 2.30 0.61 23.65
C ARG A 51 3.69 0.36 23.11
N ASP A 52 4.62 0.07 24.00
CA ASP A 52 5.97 -0.41 23.65
C ASP A 52 6.37 -1.54 24.60
N LYS A 53 6.63 -2.74 24.06
CA LYS A 53 7.11 -3.91 24.82
C LYS A 53 8.06 -4.76 23.99
N GLY A 54 9.36 -4.67 24.30
CA GLY A 54 10.39 -5.51 23.71
C GLY A 54 10.34 -5.48 22.18
N ILE A 55 10.00 -6.62 21.58
CA ILE A 55 9.91 -6.80 20.11
C ILE A 55 8.80 -6.01 19.43
N SER A 56 7.82 -5.42 20.15
CA SER A 56 6.68 -4.77 19.50
C SER A 56 6.30 -3.39 20.04
N ALA A 57 5.71 -2.58 19.16
CA ALA A 57 5.09 -1.31 19.51
C ALA A 57 3.79 -1.05 18.72
N VAL A 58 2.94 -0.19 19.27
CA VAL A 58 1.72 0.33 18.65
C VAL A 58 1.80 1.85 18.64
N LEU A 59 1.64 2.45 17.46
CA LEU A 59 1.69 3.87 17.22
C LEU A 59 0.32 4.42 16.78
N ASP A 60 -0.05 5.58 17.32
CA ASP A 60 -1.09 6.45 16.76
C ASP A 60 -0.41 7.54 15.93
N GLY A 61 -0.73 7.60 14.65
CA GLY A 61 -0.12 8.51 13.68
C GLY A 61 -0.75 9.91 13.64
N ASP A 62 -1.78 10.17 14.42
CA ASP A 62 -2.48 11.45 14.49
C ASP A 62 -2.91 12.02 13.11
N ASN A 63 -3.44 11.13 12.27
CA ASN A 63 -3.84 11.41 10.90
C ASN A 63 -2.72 12.02 10.04
N GLY A 64 -1.46 11.71 10.35
CA GLY A 64 -0.30 12.21 9.62
C GLY A 64 -0.15 11.61 8.23
N TRP A 65 0.84 12.10 7.49
CA TRP A 65 1.13 11.62 6.14
C TRP A 65 1.75 10.23 6.18
N GLY A 66 1.10 9.24 5.54
CA GLY A 66 1.52 7.84 5.60
C GLY A 66 2.96 7.59 5.17
N MET A 67 3.46 8.34 4.17
CA MET A 67 4.86 8.23 3.72
C MET A 67 5.86 8.48 4.85
N VAL A 68 5.58 9.49 5.66
CA VAL A 68 6.37 9.87 6.83
C VAL A 68 6.21 8.85 7.94
N LEU A 69 4.95 8.57 8.31
CA LEU A 69 4.65 7.70 9.45
C LEU A 69 5.11 6.26 9.23
N GLY A 70 4.94 5.72 8.02
CA GLY A 70 5.40 4.38 7.67
C GLY A 70 6.93 4.25 7.75
N THR A 71 7.67 5.29 7.36
CA THR A 71 9.14 5.30 7.47
C THR A 71 9.56 5.30 8.93
N LYS A 72 8.97 6.18 9.76
CA LYS A 72 9.26 6.23 11.21
C LYS A 72 8.89 4.92 11.91
N ALA A 73 7.76 4.31 11.55
CA ALA A 73 7.32 3.02 12.08
C ALA A 73 8.27 1.87 11.69
N MET A 74 8.73 1.82 10.44
CA MET A 74 9.69 0.80 9.98
C MET A 74 11.05 0.98 10.65
N ASN A 75 11.54 2.22 10.81
CA ASN A 75 12.78 2.48 11.53
C ASN A 75 12.71 1.98 12.97
N LEU A 76 11.59 2.20 13.67
CA LEU A 76 11.38 1.65 15.01
C LEU A 76 11.35 0.10 14.99
N ALA A 77 10.75 -0.51 13.97
CA ALA A 77 10.78 -1.97 13.81
C ALA A 77 12.22 -2.49 13.60
N ILE A 78 13.02 -1.81 12.78
CA ILE A 78 14.44 -2.13 12.56
C ILE A 78 15.22 -2.03 13.87
N GLU A 79 15.07 -0.94 14.63
CA GLU A 79 15.74 -0.76 15.93
C GLU A 79 15.42 -1.90 16.90
N LYS A 80 14.14 -2.28 16.99
CA LYS A 80 13.69 -3.41 17.80
C LYS A 80 14.26 -4.74 17.30
N ALA A 81 14.25 -4.98 15.99
CA ALA A 81 14.80 -6.19 15.39
C ALA A 81 16.30 -6.34 15.66
N ARG A 82 17.07 -5.25 15.56
CA ARG A 82 18.51 -5.26 15.87
C ARG A 82 18.80 -5.53 17.35
N THR A 83 17.88 -5.15 18.23
CA THR A 83 18.04 -5.33 19.69
C THR A 83 17.57 -6.71 20.15
N HIS A 84 16.49 -7.24 19.55
CA HIS A 84 15.75 -8.39 20.08
C HIS A 84 15.63 -9.56 19.10
N GLY A 85 16.15 -9.44 17.88
CA GLY A 85 16.01 -10.43 16.80
C GLY A 85 14.70 -10.32 15.99
N LEU A 86 13.70 -9.59 16.49
CA LEU A 86 12.45 -9.30 15.78
C LEU A 86 11.91 -7.92 16.21
N GLY A 87 11.32 -7.20 15.25
CA GLY A 87 10.64 -5.94 15.49
C GLY A 87 9.31 -5.91 14.75
N LEU A 88 8.24 -5.58 15.47
CA LEU A 88 6.89 -5.48 14.93
C LEU A 88 6.25 -4.16 15.38
N VAL A 89 5.89 -3.30 14.43
CA VAL A 89 5.23 -2.03 14.72
C VAL A 89 3.88 -1.96 14.02
N ALA A 90 2.82 -1.82 14.80
CA ALA A 90 1.49 -1.51 14.28
C ALA A 90 1.30 0.01 14.28
N LEU A 91 0.84 0.57 13.17
CA LEU A 91 0.56 1.99 13.01
C LEU A 91 -0.92 2.19 12.68
N SER A 92 -1.59 3.07 13.43
CA SER A 92 -3.00 3.41 13.25
C SER A 92 -3.17 4.91 13.04
N ARG A 93 -4.37 5.36 12.63
CA ARG A 93 -4.69 6.77 12.32
C ARG A 93 -3.62 7.41 11.43
N THR A 94 -3.37 6.78 10.29
CA THR A 94 -2.43 7.23 9.26
C THR A 94 -3.18 7.50 7.95
N ASN A 95 -2.46 8.03 6.96
CA ASN A 95 -2.95 8.22 5.60
C ASN A 95 -2.26 7.28 4.60
N HIS A 96 -2.60 7.45 3.33
CA HIS A 96 -1.98 6.75 2.22
C HIS A 96 -0.44 6.84 2.29
N PHE A 97 0.22 5.68 2.29
CA PHE A 97 1.66 5.57 2.54
C PHE A 97 2.53 5.36 1.28
N GLY A 98 1.92 5.23 0.10
CA GLY A 98 2.71 5.01 -1.12
C GLY A 98 2.92 3.53 -1.38
N MET A 99 4.09 3.20 -1.92
CA MET A 99 4.50 1.87 -2.32
C MET A 99 4.96 1.05 -1.10
N SER A 100 4.34 -0.09 -0.80
CA SER A 100 4.67 -0.91 0.37
C SER A 100 6.13 -1.38 0.36
N GLY A 101 6.67 -1.65 -0.83
CA GLY A 101 8.04 -2.11 -1.05
C GLY A 101 9.10 -1.14 -0.54
N TYR A 102 8.83 0.17 -0.54
CA TYR A 102 9.75 1.17 -0.01
C TYR A 102 10.05 0.94 1.47
N TYR A 103 9.05 0.56 2.26
CA TYR A 103 9.24 0.33 3.69
C TYR A 103 9.95 -0.98 3.95
N ALA A 104 9.50 -2.06 3.28
CA ALA A 104 10.15 -3.35 3.41
C ALA A 104 11.64 -3.24 3.05
N SER A 105 12.00 -2.48 2.01
CA SER A 105 13.40 -2.32 1.59
C SER A 105 14.29 -1.58 2.58
N LEU A 106 13.75 -0.74 3.48
CA LEU A 106 14.58 -0.03 4.49
C LEU A 106 15.33 -1.02 5.39
N THR A 107 14.80 -2.24 5.54
CA THR A 107 15.43 -3.32 6.32
C THR A 107 16.69 -3.89 5.67
N LEU A 108 16.82 -3.77 4.34
CA LEU A 108 17.92 -4.34 3.57
C LEU A 108 19.27 -3.69 3.93
N GLU A 109 19.27 -2.39 4.28
CA GLU A 109 20.47 -1.67 4.74
C GLU A 109 21.06 -2.27 6.03
N TYR A 110 20.28 -3.08 6.75
CA TYR A 110 20.64 -3.67 8.03
C TYR A 110 20.76 -5.20 7.98
N ASP A 111 20.75 -5.80 6.79
CA ASP A 111 20.76 -7.26 6.58
C ASP A 111 19.59 -7.95 7.31
N LEU A 112 18.41 -7.31 7.29
CA LEU A 112 17.19 -7.82 7.89
C LEU A 112 16.15 -8.16 6.82
N VAL A 113 15.31 -9.17 7.12
CA VAL A 113 14.07 -9.42 6.36
C VAL A 113 13.03 -8.38 6.75
N GLY A 114 12.40 -7.75 5.75
CA GLY A 114 11.39 -6.73 5.92
C GLY A 114 10.00 -7.19 5.48
N PHE A 115 8.99 -6.78 6.22
CA PHE A 115 7.58 -6.94 5.88
C PHE A 115 6.83 -5.63 6.12
N ALA A 116 6.04 -5.19 5.15
CA ALA A 116 5.18 -4.02 5.28
C ALA A 116 3.83 -4.26 4.63
N ALA A 117 2.74 -3.90 5.31
CA ALA A 117 1.38 -4.03 4.80
C ALA A 117 0.53 -2.83 5.21
N THR A 118 -0.52 -2.54 4.43
CA THR A 118 -1.52 -1.53 4.77
C THR A 118 -2.89 -1.93 4.25
N ASN A 119 -3.95 -1.40 4.85
CA ASN A 119 -5.31 -1.53 4.34
C ASN A 119 -5.72 -0.27 3.57
N THR A 120 -6.76 -0.40 2.73
CA THR A 120 -7.34 0.74 2.00
C THR A 120 -8.87 0.75 2.13
N PRO A 121 -9.56 1.85 1.75
CA PRO A 121 -11.01 1.81 1.62
C PRO A 121 -11.50 0.67 0.71
N PRO A 122 -12.75 0.18 0.91
CA PRO A 122 -13.31 -0.92 0.14
C PRO A 122 -13.28 -0.67 -1.37
N THR A 123 -12.62 -1.56 -2.11
CA THR A 123 -12.39 -1.49 -3.57
C THR A 123 -12.28 -2.87 -4.23
N MET A 124 -12.00 -3.93 -3.49
CA MET A 124 -12.06 -5.30 -3.97
C MET A 124 -13.46 -5.87 -3.73
N VAL A 125 -14.00 -6.59 -4.70
CA VAL A 125 -15.19 -7.45 -4.52
C VAL A 125 -14.72 -8.79 -3.93
N PRO A 126 -15.08 -9.14 -2.68
CA PRO A 126 -14.75 -10.43 -2.11
C PRO A 126 -15.28 -11.58 -2.97
N THR A 127 -14.62 -12.74 -2.93
CA THR A 127 -15.11 -13.92 -3.66
C THR A 127 -16.55 -14.26 -3.26
N TYR A 128 -17.41 -14.49 -4.26
CA TYR A 128 -18.87 -14.69 -4.12
C TYR A 128 -19.69 -13.46 -3.68
N ALA A 129 -19.08 -12.28 -3.59
CA ALA A 129 -19.80 -11.03 -3.37
C ALA A 129 -20.08 -10.29 -4.69
N ARG A 130 -20.87 -9.21 -4.61
CA ARG A 130 -21.20 -8.34 -5.77
C ARG A 130 -20.85 -6.87 -5.54
N ILE A 131 -20.51 -6.51 -4.31
CA ILE A 131 -20.17 -5.14 -3.91
C ILE A 131 -18.76 -5.13 -3.30
N PRO A 132 -18.03 -4.01 -3.41
CA PRO A 132 -16.73 -3.86 -2.77
C PRO A 132 -16.86 -3.98 -1.26
N GLY A 133 -15.99 -4.78 -0.64
CA GLY A 133 -16.04 -5.04 0.81
C GLY A 133 -14.69 -4.95 1.51
N ILE A 134 -13.60 -5.05 0.76
CA ILE A 134 -12.23 -5.01 1.30
C ILE A 134 -11.33 -4.14 0.41
N GLY A 135 -10.25 -3.61 0.97
CA GLY A 135 -9.34 -2.77 0.22
C GLY A 135 -8.48 -3.55 -0.78
N THR A 136 -7.60 -2.82 -1.48
CA THR A 136 -6.52 -3.41 -2.28
C THR A 136 -5.42 -4.06 -1.44
N ASN A 137 -5.44 -3.78 -0.14
CA ASN A 137 -4.60 -4.26 0.97
C ASN A 137 -3.23 -4.80 0.51
N PRO A 138 -2.33 -3.93 0.03
CA PRO A 138 -1.03 -4.38 -0.45
C PRO A 138 -0.12 -4.80 0.70
N PHE A 139 0.78 -5.72 0.39
CA PHE A 139 1.90 -6.07 1.25
C PHE A 139 3.19 -6.19 0.44
N ALA A 140 4.31 -6.06 1.14
CA ALA A 140 5.63 -6.21 0.58
C ALA A 140 6.53 -7.03 1.51
N VAL A 141 7.47 -7.76 0.88
CA VAL A 141 8.49 -8.57 1.54
C VAL A 141 9.83 -8.25 0.92
N ALA A 142 10.82 -7.92 1.74
CA ALA A 142 12.21 -7.71 1.32
C ALA A 142 13.11 -8.74 2.02
N ILE A 143 14.00 -9.40 1.26
CA ILE A 143 14.92 -10.42 1.78
C ILE A 143 16.34 -10.10 1.27
N PRO A 144 17.32 -9.91 2.17
CA PRO A 144 18.73 -9.77 1.81
C PRO A 144 19.26 -11.01 1.07
N ALA A 145 20.23 -10.81 0.18
CA ALA A 145 20.77 -11.88 -0.66
C ALA A 145 22.32 -11.92 -0.70
N GLY A 146 22.99 -11.35 0.32
CA GLY A 146 24.45 -11.25 0.36
C GLY A 146 24.98 -10.37 -0.78
N ASP A 147 25.79 -10.96 -1.65
CA ASP A 147 26.40 -10.26 -2.80
C ASP A 147 25.45 -10.14 -4.01
N GLU A 148 24.30 -10.82 -3.98
CA GLU A 148 23.31 -10.80 -5.06
C GLU A 148 22.24 -9.71 -4.83
N PRO A 149 21.51 -9.30 -5.89
CA PRO A 149 20.37 -8.41 -5.72
C PRO A 149 19.33 -8.97 -4.74
N PRO A 150 18.82 -8.14 -3.80
CA PRO A 150 17.86 -8.59 -2.82
C PRO A 150 16.53 -8.98 -3.47
N PHE A 151 15.82 -9.91 -2.86
CA PHE A 151 14.44 -10.20 -3.25
C PHE A 151 13.51 -9.13 -2.70
N LEU A 152 12.68 -8.55 -3.57
CA LEU A 152 11.62 -7.61 -3.18
C LEU A 152 10.32 -7.97 -3.88
N LEU A 153 9.36 -8.44 -3.10
CA LEU A 153 7.96 -8.54 -3.51
C LEU A 153 7.23 -7.29 -3.05
N ASP A 154 6.53 -6.62 -3.96
CA ASP A 154 5.56 -5.58 -3.63
C ASP A 154 4.32 -5.75 -4.50
N MET A 155 3.19 -6.04 -3.86
CA MET A 155 1.98 -6.41 -4.58
C MET A 155 0.71 -5.96 -3.86
N SER A 156 -0.31 -5.70 -4.67
CA SER A 156 -1.69 -5.60 -4.19
C SER A 156 -2.34 -6.99 -4.16
N CYS A 157 -3.29 -7.18 -3.24
CA CYS A 157 -4.11 -8.38 -3.19
C CYS A 157 -5.25 -8.39 -4.22
N THR A 158 -5.47 -7.30 -4.96
CA THR A 158 -6.33 -7.26 -6.16
C THR A 158 -5.55 -7.64 -7.42
N ALA A 159 -6.26 -8.07 -8.47
CA ALA A 159 -5.68 -8.37 -9.77
C ALA A 159 -4.94 -7.17 -10.39
N VAL A 160 -5.38 -5.95 -10.03
CA VAL A 160 -4.74 -4.70 -10.44
C VAL A 160 -4.87 -3.65 -9.34
N ALA A 161 -3.87 -2.78 -9.21
CA ALA A 161 -3.99 -1.58 -8.39
C ALA A 161 -4.96 -0.57 -9.01
N LEU A 162 -5.80 0.09 -8.19
CA LEU A 162 -6.74 1.14 -8.63
C LEU A 162 -6.06 2.23 -9.48
N GLY A 163 -4.83 2.62 -9.11
CA GLY A 163 -4.07 3.63 -9.86
C GLY A 163 -3.79 3.24 -11.32
N LYS A 164 -3.76 1.93 -11.67
CA LYS A 164 -3.60 1.50 -13.06
C LYS A 164 -4.87 1.73 -13.90
N LEU A 165 -6.07 1.66 -13.31
CA LEU A 165 -7.30 2.08 -14.00
C LEU A 165 -7.25 3.57 -14.33
N GLN A 166 -6.84 4.40 -13.37
CA GLN A 166 -6.69 5.84 -13.56
C GLN A 166 -5.62 6.17 -14.62
N ILE A 167 -4.53 5.40 -14.67
CA ILE A 167 -3.51 5.52 -15.73
C ILE A 167 -4.10 5.12 -17.09
N ALA A 168 -4.85 4.02 -17.18
CA ALA A 168 -5.50 3.60 -18.41
C ALA A 168 -6.46 4.67 -18.94
N GLN A 169 -7.25 5.28 -18.06
CA GLN A 169 -8.22 6.33 -18.41
C GLN A 169 -7.51 7.57 -18.94
N ARG A 170 -6.48 8.06 -18.22
CA ARG A 170 -5.66 9.20 -18.67
C ARG A 170 -4.95 8.96 -20.00
N ARG A 171 -4.57 7.70 -20.28
CA ARG A 171 -3.89 7.31 -21.52
C ARG A 171 -4.84 6.88 -22.64
N GLY A 172 -6.15 6.87 -22.41
CA GLY A 172 -7.14 6.38 -23.37
C GLY A 172 -6.92 4.92 -23.80
N LYS A 173 -6.38 4.07 -22.91
CA LYS A 173 -6.06 2.67 -23.21
C LYS A 173 -7.19 1.75 -22.74
N PRO A 174 -7.48 0.66 -23.47
CA PRO A 174 -8.46 -0.32 -23.03
C PRO A 174 -8.01 -1.00 -21.73
N MET A 175 -9.00 -1.35 -20.90
CA MET A 175 -8.78 -2.12 -19.68
C MET A 175 -8.67 -3.61 -20.01
N PRO A 176 -7.61 -4.31 -19.57
CA PRO A 176 -7.54 -5.76 -19.68
C PRO A 176 -8.67 -6.46 -18.93
N SER A 177 -9.13 -7.60 -19.46
CA SER A 177 -10.05 -8.48 -18.74
C SER A 177 -9.46 -8.93 -17.40
N GLY A 178 -10.31 -9.14 -16.41
CA GLY A 178 -9.89 -9.59 -15.08
C GLY A 178 -9.52 -8.48 -14.09
N TRP A 179 -9.58 -7.20 -14.48
CA TRP A 179 -9.26 -6.08 -13.59
C TRP A 179 -10.42 -5.69 -12.66
N SER A 180 -11.65 -5.72 -13.17
CA SER A 180 -12.86 -5.33 -12.45
C SER A 180 -14.01 -6.28 -12.74
N ASN A 181 -14.74 -6.66 -11.70
CA ASN A 181 -15.98 -7.43 -11.82
C ASN A 181 -17.08 -6.57 -12.45
N ASP A 182 -17.94 -7.23 -13.22
CA ASP A 182 -19.18 -6.64 -13.73
C ASP A 182 -20.20 -6.45 -12.57
N PRO A 183 -21.37 -5.79 -12.82
CA PRO A 183 -22.39 -5.59 -11.79
C PRO A 183 -23.03 -6.88 -11.26
N SER A 184 -22.94 -7.98 -12.00
CA SER A 184 -23.48 -9.28 -11.57
C SER A 184 -22.56 -9.98 -10.58
N GLY A 185 -21.26 -9.68 -10.62
CA GLY A 185 -20.22 -10.36 -9.83
C GLY A 185 -19.76 -11.69 -10.42
N GLU A 186 -20.41 -12.18 -11.49
CA GLU A 186 -20.14 -13.48 -12.13
C GLU A 186 -19.14 -13.36 -13.30
N GLY A 187 -18.85 -12.14 -13.76
CA GLY A 187 -17.97 -11.85 -14.90
C GLY A 187 -17.13 -10.59 -14.70
N PHE A 188 -16.36 -10.21 -15.72
CA PHE A 188 -15.57 -8.98 -15.72
C PHE A 188 -16.21 -7.94 -16.64
N THR A 189 -16.22 -6.68 -16.22
CA THR A 189 -16.58 -5.58 -17.11
C THR A 189 -15.38 -5.22 -17.99
N HIS A 190 -15.67 -4.69 -19.18
CA HIS A 190 -14.67 -4.09 -20.08
C HIS A 190 -14.83 -2.57 -20.18
N ASP A 191 -15.80 -2.01 -19.46
CA ASP A 191 -16.03 -0.57 -19.36
C ASP A 191 -15.15 0.00 -18.25
N LEU A 192 -14.19 0.84 -18.65
CA LEU A 192 -13.23 1.47 -17.76
C LEU A 192 -13.88 2.53 -16.86
N ASP A 193 -14.88 3.25 -17.36
CA ASP A 193 -15.57 4.28 -16.60
C ASP A 193 -16.48 3.64 -15.55
N GLU A 194 -17.14 2.53 -15.90
CA GLU A 194 -17.89 1.71 -14.95
C GLU A 194 -16.97 1.16 -13.84
N ALA A 195 -15.81 0.60 -14.22
CA ALA A 195 -14.84 0.04 -13.28
C ALA A 195 -14.33 1.11 -12.29
N LEU A 196 -14.06 2.32 -12.77
CA LEU A 196 -13.60 3.44 -11.95
C LEU A 196 -14.70 4.01 -11.04
N ALA A 197 -15.94 4.07 -11.51
CA ALA A 197 -17.06 4.57 -10.73
C ALA A 197 -17.49 3.59 -9.63
N ALA A 198 -17.49 2.30 -9.94
CA ALA A 198 -18.00 1.27 -9.05
C ALA A 198 -16.96 0.70 -8.09
N PHE A 199 -15.66 0.93 -8.35
CA PHE A 199 -14.54 0.38 -7.59
C PHE A 199 -14.69 -1.13 -7.33
N ARG A 200 -15.06 -1.91 -8.36
CA ARG A 200 -15.28 -3.37 -8.25
C ARG A 200 -14.06 -4.18 -8.65
N LEU A 201 -12.89 -3.89 -8.08
CA LEU A 201 -11.66 -4.60 -8.44
C LEU A 201 -11.78 -6.10 -8.14
N ALA A 202 -11.29 -6.90 -9.08
CA ALA A 202 -11.22 -8.34 -8.88
C ALA A 202 -10.10 -8.69 -7.88
N PRO A 203 -10.27 -9.74 -7.05
CA PRO A 203 -9.18 -10.31 -6.27
C PRO A 203 -8.05 -10.81 -7.17
N LEU A 204 -6.82 -10.87 -6.64
CA LEU A 204 -5.76 -11.62 -7.30
C LEU A 204 -6.20 -13.08 -7.48
N GLY A 205 -6.02 -13.60 -8.70
CA GLY A 205 -6.58 -14.89 -9.09
C GLY A 205 -7.98 -14.78 -9.70
N GLY A 206 -8.56 -13.59 -9.85
CA GLY A 206 -9.78 -13.36 -10.62
C GLY A 206 -11.02 -13.96 -9.99
N MET A 207 -11.72 -14.82 -10.74
CA MET A 207 -12.92 -15.53 -10.29
C MET A 207 -12.58 -16.74 -9.43
N THR A 208 -13.61 -17.36 -8.85
CA THR A 208 -13.48 -18.57 -8.03
C THR A 208 -12.69 -19.67 -8.75
N GLU A 209 -13.01 -19.92 -10.01
CA GLU A 209 -12.44 -20.97 -10.86
C GLU A 209 -10.95 -20.73 -11.14
N THR A 210 -10.52 -19.45 -11.18
CA THR A 210 -9.14 -19.06 -11.45
C THR A 210 -8.33 -18.79 -10.18
N GLY A 211 -8.95 -18.96 -9.00
CA GLY A 211 -8.27 -18.84 -7.71
C GLY A 211 -8.46 -17.50 -6.98
N GLY A 212 -9.48 -16.72 -7.31
CA GLY A 212 -9.79 -15.43 -6.68
C GLY A 212 -9.90 -15.48 -5.15
N HIS A 213 -10.33 -16.61 -4.61
CA HIS A 213 -10.37 -16.85 -3.16
C HIS A 213 -8.98 -16.72 -2.49
N LYS A 214 -7.89 -16.92 -3.24
CA LYS A 214 -6.52 -16.75 -2.74
C LYS A 214 -6.19 -15.27 -2.55
N GLY A 215 -6.42 -14.44 -3.57
CA GLY A 215 -6.23 -12.99 -3.46
C GLY A 215 -7.15 -12.36 -2.42
N TYR A 216 -8.39 -12.82 -2.35
CA TYR A 216 -9.32 -12.41 -1.31
C TYR A 216 -8.79 -12.79 0.08
N GLY A 217 -8.39 -14.05 0.29
CA GLY A 217 -7.83 -14.52 1.56
C GLY A 217 -6.58 -13.74 1.98
N LEU A 218 -5.66 -13.48 1.05
CA LEU A 218 -4.48 -12.64 1.28
C LEU A 218 -4.85 -11.21 1.69
N SER A 219 -5.94 -10.67 1.16
CA SER A 219 -6.40 -9.32 1.50
C SER A 219 -6.98 -9.23 2.91
N VAL A 220 -7.49 -10.32 3.48
CA VAL A 220 -8.12 -10.36 4.81
C VAL A 220 -7.10 -10.39 5.94
N VAL A 221 -5.94 -11.03 5.70
CA VAL A 221 -4.84 -11.16 6.65
C VAL A 221 -4.04 -9.87 6.72
#